data_AF-A0A8J2JLD5-F1
#
_entry.id   AF-A0A8J2JLD5-F1
#
_cell.length_a   1.000
_cell.length_b   1.000
_cell.length_c   1.000
_cell.angle_alpha   90.00
_cell.angle_beta   90.00
_cell.angle_gamma   90.00
#
_symmetry.space_group_name_H-M   'P 1'
#
loop_
_entity.id
_entity.type
_entity.pdbx_description
1 polymer ?
#
loop_
_entity_poly.entity_id
_entity_poly.type
_entity_poly.pdbx_seq_one_letter_code
_entity_poly.pdbx_strand_id
1 'polypeptide(L)'
;MLQKIISFLIPAIVLVIIPGIISDEITCPNVTTFECADKAYYIDAAFECDGFKNCADGSDEICEDCIAKLGGGMCCDAGKYIPPYW
;
A
#
# COMPACT_ATOMS: atom_id res chain seq x y z
N MET A 1 13.18 18.67 -27.72
CA MET A 1 12.89 19.81 -26.83
C MET A 1 11.42 20.23 -26.94
N LEU A 2 10.47 19.31 -26.72
CA LEU A 2 9.05 19.53 -27.00
C LEU A 2 8.16 19.34 -25.74
N GLN A 3 8.67 19.76 -24.58
CA GLN A 3 7.99 19.58 -23.27
C GLN A 3 7.60 20.90 -22.58
N LYS A 4 7.64 22.05 -23.27
CA LYS A 4 7.43 23.36 -22.59
C LYS A 4 6.30 24.25 -23.12
N ILE A 5 5.43 23.77 -24.02
CA ILE A 5 4.39 24.63 -24.66
C ILE A 5 2.96 24.06 -24.54
N ILE A 6 2.78 22.83 -24.08
CA ILE A 6 1.45 22.15 -24.06
C ILE A 6 0.55 22.67 -22.91
N SER A 7 1.04 23.56 -22.05
CA SER A 7 0.30 24.10 -20.91
C SER A 7 -0.63 25.28 -21.21
N PHE A 8 -0.62 25.86 -22.42
CA PHE A 8 -1.20 27.20 -22.62
C PHE A 8 -2.37 27.35 -23.61
N LEU A 9 -2.84 26.30 -24.31
CA LEU A 9 -3.80 26.51 -25.42
C LEU A 9 -4.88 25.43 -25.65
N ILE A 10 -5.56 24.86 -24.65
CA ILE A 10 -6.83 24.16 -24.95
C ILE A 10 -7.93 24.53 -23.93
N PRO A 11 -8.94 25.33 -24.33
CA PRO A 11 -10.05 25.72 -23.48
C PRO A 11 -11.06 24.57 -23.36
N ALA A 12 -11.47 24.23 -22.13
CA ALA A 12 -12.72 23.56 -21.70
C ALA A 12 -13.31 22.33 -22.43
N ILE A 13 -12.74 21.80 -23.53
CA ILE A 13 -13.38 20.76 -24.37
C ILE A 13 -12.62 19.41 -24.36
N VAL A 14 -11.57 19.26 -23.55
CA VAL A 14 -10.90 17.97 -23.36
C VAL A 14 -11.21 17.43 -21.96
N LEU A 15 -12.49 17.16 -21.69
CA LEU A 15 -12.89 16.42 -20.49
C LEU A 15 -13.60 15.08 -20.79
N VAL A 16 -13.97 14.78 -22.04
CA VAL A 16 -14.82 13.60 -22.34
C VAL A 16 -14.57 13.01 -23.73
N ILE A 17 -13.38 12.45 -24.05
CA ILE A 17 -13.28 11.72 -25.35
C ILE A 17 -12.32 10.52 -25.46
N ILE A 18 -11.83 9.89 -24.39
CA ILE A 18 -11.44 8.47 -24.52
C ILE A 18 -11.86 7.70 -23.26
N PRO A 19 -12.82 6.76 -23.35
CA PRO A 19 -13.04 5.79 -22.28
C PRO A 19 -11.79 4.91 -22.19
N GLY A 20 -10.90 5.20 -21.23
CA GLY A 20 -9.70 4.39 -20.97
C GLY A 20 -8.35 5.12 -20.85
N ILE A 21 -8.26 6.46 -20.88
CA ILE A 21 -6.96 7.17 -20.65
C ILE A 21 -6.83 7.89 -19.31
N ILE A 22 -7.87 7.90 -18.49
CA ILE A 22 -7.69 7.96 -17.04
C ILE A 22 -8.01 6.56 -16.55
N SER A 23 -7.00 5.68 -16.59
CA SER A 23 -7.07 4.44 -15.83
C SER A 23 -7.41 4.83 -14.39
N ASP A 24 -8.22 4.05 -13.68
CA ASP A 24 -8.58 4.20 -12.26
C ASP A 24 -7.35 4.08 -11.31
N GLU A 25 -6.16 4.48 -11.77
CA GLU A 25 -4.82 4.26 -11.26
C GLU A 25 -4.11 5.60 -11.02
N ILE A 26 -4.84 6.64 -10.60
CA ILE A 26 -4.23 7.86 -10.05
C ILE A 26 -4.44 8.00 -8.53
N THR A 27 -5.19 7.06 -7.93
CA THR A 27 -5.42 7.01 -6.48
C THR A 27 -5.45 5.58 -5.93
N CYS A 28 -4.57 4.70 -6.39
CA CYS A 28 -4.11 3.63 -5.52
C CYS A 28 -2.95 4.23 -4.72
N PRO A 29 -3.05 4.47 -3.40
CA PRO A 29 -1.88 4.85 -2.63
C PRO A 29 -0.88 3.68 -2.76
N ASN A 30 0.11 3.86 -3.63
CA ASN A 30 1.22 2.94 -3.80
C ASN A 30 2.13 3.14 -2.59
N VAL A 31 1.64 2.76 -1.41
CA VAL A 31 2.45 2.64 -0.20
C VAL A 31 3.29 1.40 -0.41
N THR A 32 4.45 1.60 -1.04
CA THR A 32 5.50 0.58 -1.16
C THR A 32 6.21 0.33 0.16
N THR A 33 5.92 1.16 1.17
CA THR A 33 6.58 1.12 2.47
C THR A 33 5.57 1.11 3.60
N PHE A 34 5.92 0.39 4.66
CA PHE A 34 5.22 0.37 5.94
C PHE A 34 6.13 0.96 7.01
N GLU A 35 5.63 1.91 7.79
CA GLU A 35 6.34 2.51 8.92
C GLU A 35 6.09 1.66 10.17
N CYS A 36 7.16 1.21 10.83
CA CYS A 36 7.04 0.51 12.10
C CYS A 36 6.41 1.43 13.18
N ALA A 37 5.71 0.85 14.15
CA ALA A 37 4.98 1.64 15.15
C ALA A 37 5.92 2.47 16.06
N ASP A 38 7.14 1.98 16.28
CA ASP A 38 8.22 2.70 16.96
C ASP A 38 8.76 3.91 16.17
N LYS A 39 8.37 4.06 14.90
CA LYS A 39 8.82 5.12 13.96
C LYS A 39 10.34 5.16 13.77
N ALA A 40 11.03 4.09 14.15
CA ALA A 40 12.48 4.01 14.04
C ALA A 40 12.89 3.53 12.64
N TYR A 41 12.00 2.82 11.93
CA TYR A 41 12.32 2.15 10.69
C TYR A 41 11.12 2.03 9.73
N TYR A 42 11.43 1.88 8.45
CA TYR A 42 10.48 1.61 7.38
C TYR A 42 10.87 0.29 6.71
N ILE A 43 9.88 -0.57 6.46
CA ILE A 43 10.04 -1.82 5.71
C ILE A 43 9.28 -1.72 4.38
N ASP A 44 9.52 -2.66 3.47
CA ASP A 44 8.68 -2.81 2.28
C ASP A 44 7.26 -3.22 2.72
N ALA A 45 6.22 -2.67 2.09
CA ALA A 45 4.84 -3.03 2.42
C ALA A 45 4.53 -4.51 2.15
N ALA A 46 5.31 -5.20 1.32
CA ALA A 46 5.22 -6.64 1.12
C ALA A 46 5.64 -7.46 2.36
N PHE A 47 6.33 -6.84 3.32
CA PHE A 47 6.76 -7.45 4.58
C PHE A 47 5.81 -7.18 5.74
N GLU A 48 4.69 -6.50 5.50
CA GLU A 48 3.63 -6.35 6.48
C GLU A 48 2.70 -7.57 6.42
N CYS A 49 2.48 -8.24 7.55
CA CYS A 49 1.65 -9.43 7.67
C CYS A 49 2.10 -10.57 6.76
N ASP A 50 3.41 -10.78 6.64
CA ASP A 50 4.03 -11.91 5.93
C ASP A 50 4.36 -13.09 6.87
N GLY A 51 4.13 -12.92 8.17
CA GLY A 51 4.39 -13.88 9.23
C GLY A 51 5.81 -13.81 9.80
N PHE A 52 6.67 -12.94 9.27
CA PHE A 52 8.04 -12.70 9.73
C PHE A 52 8.13 -11.36 10.43
N LYS A 53 8.92 -11.32 11.50
CA LYS A 53 9.17 -10.06 12.21
C LYS A 53 10.24 -9.27 11.47
N ASN A 54 9.84 -8.22 10.79
CA ASN A 54 10.71 -7.30 10.05
C ASN A 54 10.89 -5.97 10.80
N CYS A 55 9.88 -5.51 11.54
CA CYS A 55 10.05 -4.41 12.48
C CYS A 55 10.72 -4.87 13.79
N ALA A 56 11.53 -4.00 14.41
CA ALA A 56 12.22 -4.33 15.66
C ALA A 56 11.24 -4.50 16.84
N ASP A 57 10.14 -3.75 16.84
CA ASP A 57 9.02 -3.89 17.76
C ASP A 57 8.05 -5.02 17.36
N GLY A 58 8.03 -5.42 16.09
CA GLY A 58 7.14 -6.44 15.53
C GLY A 58 5.76 -5.92 15.15
N SER A 59 5.62 -4.59 14.97
CA SER A 59 4.36 -3.95 14.62
C SER A 59 3.83 -4.33 13.23
N ASP A 60 4.69 -4.89 12.38
CA ASP A 60 4.35 -5.43 11.07
C ASP A 60 3.56 -6.75 11.14
N GLU A 61 3.48 -7.38 12.31
CA GLU A 61 2.87 -8.71 12.52
C GLU A 61 1.82 -8.73 13.64
N ILE A 62 1.20 -7.58 13.90
CA ILE A 62 0.11 -7.46 14.88
C ILE A 62 -1.11 -8.21 14.37
N CYS A 63 -1.51 -9.25 15.11
CA CYS A 63 -2.49 -10.19 14.58
C CYS A 63 -3.85 -9.56 14.24
N GLU A 64 -4.42 -8.74 15.13
CA GLU A 64 -5.72 -8.11 14.90
C GLU A 64 -5.69 -7.18 13.68
N ASP A 65 -4.61 -6.42 13.52
CA ASP A 65 -4.41 -5.53 12.38
C ASP A 65 -4.27 -6.31 11.07
N CYS A 66 -3.48 -7.39 11.09
CA CYS A 66 -3.30 -8.26 9.92
C CYS A 66 -4.59 -8.97 9.50
N ILE A 67 -5.37 -9.48 10.44
CA ILE A 67 -6.66 -10.10 10.13
C ILE A 67 -7.65 -9.05 9.58
N ALA A 68 -7.71 -7.86 10.19
CA ALA A 68 -8.57 -6.78 9.71
C ALA A 68 -8.18 -6.31 8.30
N LYS A 69 -6.88 -6.28 8.00
CA LYS A 69 -6.34 -5.83 6.71
C LYS A 69 -6.50 -6.87 5.60
N LEU A 70 -6.20 -8.14 5.88
CA LEU A 70 -6.15 -9.21 4.88
C LEU A 70 -7.43 -10.04 4.80
N GLY A 71 -8.29 -9.99 5.82
CA GLY A 71 -9.50 -10.81 5.89
C GLY A 71 -9.21 -12.32 6.04
N GLY A 72 -8.02 -12.69 6.52
CA GLY A 72 -7.58 -14.08 6.68
C GLY A 72 -6.37 -14.21 7.60
N GLY A 73 -5.96 -15.46 7.85
CA GLY A 73 -4.92 -15.81 8.83
C GLY A 73 -5.47 -16.05 10.24
N MET A 74 -4.57 -16.36 11.18
CA MET A 74 -4.94 -16.64 12.57
C MET A 74 -3.91 -16.11 13.57
N CYS A 75 -4.34 -15.93 14.81
CA CYS A 75 -3.46 -15.57 15.92
C CYS A 75 -2.99 -16.82 16.65
N CYS A 76 -1.70 -16.90 16.94
CA CYS A 76 -1.21 -17.82 17.96
C CYS A 76 -1.29 -17.19 19.37
N ASP A 77 -1.04 -17.98 20.40
CA ASP A 77 -1.16 -17.57 21.81
C ASP A 77 -0.29 -16.34 22.17
N ALA A 78 0.74 -16.03 21.38
CA ALA A 78 1.61 -14.86 21.58
C ALA A 78 1.08 -13.56 20.91
N GLY A 79 -0.10 -13.60 20.28
CA GLY A 79 -0.66 -12.45 19.56
C GLY A 79 0.06 -12.15 18.22
N LYS A 80 0.87 -13.09 17.74
CA LYS A 80 1.57 -12.99 16.45
C LYS A 80 0.66 -13.49 15.32
N TYR A 81 0.68 -12.78 14.19
CA TYR A 81 0.00 -13.19 12.96
C TYR A 81 0.62 -14.47 12.36
N ILE A 82 -0.25 -15.34 11.84
CA ILE A 82 0.10 -16.51 11.04
C ILE A 82 -0.69 -16.45 9.72
N PRO A 83 0.00 -16.42 8.57
CA PRO A 83 -0.66 -16.48 7.27
C PRO A 83 -1.47 -17.78 7.07
N PRO A 84 -2.57 -17.74 6.31
CA PRO A 84 -3.47 -18.90 6.12
C PRO A 84 -2.88 -20.05 5.28
N TYR A 85 -1.66 -19.90 4.76
CA TYR A 85 -0.98 -20.87 3.90
C TYR A 85 0.19 -21.59 4.58
N TRP A 86 0.35 -21.42 5.90
CA TRP A 86 1.28 -22.17 6.76
C TRP A 86 0.57 -23.30 7.49
#